data_AF-A0A836RKQ8-F1
#
_entry.id   AF-A0A836RKQ8-F1
#
_cell.length_a   1.000
_cell.length_b   1.000
_cell.length_c   1.000
_cell.angle_alpha   90.00
_cell.angle_beta   90.00
_cell.angle_gamma   90.00
#
_symmetry.space_group_name_H-M   'P 1'
#
loop_
_entity.id
_entity.type
_entity.pdbx_description
1 polymer ?
#
loop_
_entity_poly.entity_id
_entity_poly.type
_entity_poly.pdbx_seq_one_letter_code
_entity_poly.pdbx_strand_id
1 'polypeptide(L)'
;MTVAGQFCHFSLRWTVNALVLCALGFGGAAVKGGSDPVAQLATRVAPSPETPNPKLVAALKIARSSLAALESVEDYEAIFVKRELLGKKLVTQKMFLKLREKPFSVYVRFLRPHTGREVIYVEGKNGGHLLAHGTGLEALAGTVRIHPTSRDALKDNRYPITMLGMTKMLRKIIEQWERELTDHDVDVKYFPNAKLGSVECIVLETTHKQSHPGARFYRTRLFIEKERKLPIRVEQYAFPRRARQRPVLVEEYTYLEVRTNVGLTDHDFETSNPAYDF
;
A
#
# COMPACT_ATOMS: atom_id res chain seq x y z
N MET A 1 68.71 -8.93 -21.46
CA MET A 1 68.22 -10.26 -21.06
C MET A 1 66.91 -10.01 -20.31
N THR A 2 65.75 -9.72 -20.91
CA THR A 2 64.90 -10.48 -21.87
C THR A 2 64.58 -11.88 -21.32
N VAL A 3 63.33 -12.35 -21.12
CA VAL A 3 62.03 -12.33 -21.86
C VAL A 3 60.91 -12.63 -20.81
N ALA A 4 59.73 -11.98 -20.68
CA ALA A 4 58.51 -11.75 -21.50
C ALA A 4 57.42 -12.87 -21.49
N GLY A 5 56.13 -12.45 -21.46
CA GLY A 5 54.86 -13.19 -21.69
C GLY A 5 53.70 -12.67 -20.81
N GLN A 6 52.77 -11.75 -21.16
CA GLN A 6 51.69 -11.66 -22.20
C GLN A 6 50.66 -12.79 -22.12
N PHE A 7 49.33 -12.63 -22.28
CA PHE A 7 48.33 -11.57 -22.54
C PHE A 7 46.96 -12.21 -22.11
N CYS A 8 45.79 -11.59 -21.95
CA CYS A 8 45.02 -10.79 -22.91
C CYS A 8 43.70 -10.29 -22.26
N HIS A 9 43.33 -9.04 -22.51
CA HIS A 9 42.01 -8.45 -22.27
C HIS A 9 41.16 -8.56 -23.55
N PHE A 10 39.83 -8.67 -23.43
CA PHE A 10 38.89 -8.48 -24.54
C PHE A 10 37.92 -7.33 -24.22
N SER A 11 37.90 -6.32 -25.10
CA SER A 11 36.86 -5.30 -25.19
C SER A 11 36.35 -5.29 -26.62
N LEU A 12 35.02 -5.15 -26.81
CA LEU A 12 34.43 -5.01 -28.15
C LEU A 12 33.53 -3.77 -28.17
N ARG A 13 33.99 -2.76 -28.91
CA ARG A 13 33.24 -1.59 -29.39
C ARG A 13 32.51 -1.99 -30.67
N TRP A 14 31.32 -1.45 -30.93
CA TRP A 14 30.66 -1.49 -32.24
C TRP A 14 30.64 -0.08 -32.86
N THR A 15 30.98 -0.05 -34.14
CA THR A 15 31.26 1.11 -35.00
C THR A 15 30.00 1.64 -35.70
N VAL A 16 30.01 2.96 -35.94
CA VAL A 16 29.12 3.73 -36.82
C VAL A 16 29.53 3.50 -38.28
N ASN A 17 28.58 3.39 -39.20
CA ASN A 17 28.82 3.56 -40.63
C ASN A 17 27.78 4.50 -41.25
N ALA A 18 28.28 5.41 -42.08
CA ALA A 18 27.54 6.46 -42.77
C ALA A 18 27.58 6.25 -44.29
N LEU A 19 26.65 6.95 -44.96
CA LEU A 19 26.67 7.43 -46.35
C LEU A 19 26.46 6.45 -47.52
N VAL A 20 25.40 6.68 -48.31
CA VAL A 20 25.49 6.93 -49.76
C VAL A 20 24.41 7.97 -50.16
N LEU A 21 24.88 9.03 -50.84
CA LEU A 21 24.10 10.00 -51.63
C LEU A 21 23.83 9.42 -53.03
N CYS A 22 22.68 9.73 -53.64
CA CYS A 22 22.59 9.87 -55.10
C CYS A 22 21.53 10.92 -55.45
N ALA A 23 21.83 11.72 -56.48
CA ALA A 23 21.27 13.04 -56.71
C ALA A 23 20.41 13.12 -58.00
N LEU A 24 19.56 14.17 -58.04
CA LEU A 24 19.09 14.97 -59.18
C LEU A 24 18.07 14.39 -60.21
N GLY A 25 17.04 15.20 -60.48
CA GLY A 25 16.24 15.15 -61.72
C GLY A 25 14.96 15.99 -61.68
N PHE A 26 14.97 17.13 -62.39
CA PHE A 26 13.89 18.13 -62.56
C PHE A 26 12.63 17.63 -63.29
N GLY A 27 11.49 18.30 -63.06
CA GLY A 27 10.37 18.34 -64.01
C GLY A 27 9.03 18.76 -63.41
N GLY A 28 8.59 19.99 -63.66
CA GLY A 28 7.26 20.47 -63.25
C GLY A 28 6.16 20.17 -64.27
N ALA A 29 4.92 20.03 -63.80
CA ALA A 29 3.70 20.36 -64.53
C ALA A 29 2.50 20.43 -63.56
N ALA A 30 1.71 21.49 -63.67
CA ALA A 30 0.45 21.67 -62.96
C ALA A 30 -0.70 20.94 -63.66
N VAL A 31 -1.61 20.31 -62.91
CA VAL A 31 -2.94 19.91 -63.39
C VAL A 31 -4.00 20.22 -62.32
N LYS A 32 -5.08 20.86 -62.77
CA LYS A 32 -6.29 21.26 -62.04
C LYS A 32 -7.22 20.07 -61.80
N GLY A 33 -8.01 20.16 -60.72
CA GLY A 33 -9.47 19.99 -60.78
C GLY A 33 -10.07 18.64 -60.37
N GLY A 34 -10.72 18.64 -59.19
CA GLY A 34 -12.10 18.14 -58.97
C GLY A 34 -12.37 16.62 -58.95
N SER A 35 -12.75 16.10 -57.76
CA SER A 35 -14.03 15.41 -57.47
C SER A 35 -14.00 14.72 -56.09
N ASP A 36 -15.00 15.06 -55.25
CA ASP A 36 -15.74 14.35 -54.17
C ASP A 36 -15.18 13.09 -53.44
N PRO A 37 -15.72 12.67 -52.25
CA PRO A 37 -16.77 13.25 -51.40
C PRO A 37 -16.36 13.34 -49.90
N VAL A 38 -17.31 13.82 -49.10
CA VAL A 38 -17.41 13.75 -47.63
C VAL A 38 -16.94 12.39 -47.07
N ALA A 39 -15.66 12.27 -46.74
CA ALA A 39 -15.14 11.19 -45.91
C ALA A 39 -15.36 11.59 -44.45
N GLN A 40 -16.35 10.97 -43.81
CA GLN A 40 -16.57 10.99 -42.37
C GLN A 40 -15.25 10.67 -41.65
N LEU A 41 -14.58 11.71 -41.18
CA LEU A 41 -13.56 11.58 -40.16
C LEU A 41 -14.28 11.17 -38.88
N ALA A 42 -14.43 9.87 -38.67
CA ALA A 42 -14.64 9.33 -37.34
C ALA A 42 -13.37 9.64 -36.54
N THR A 43 -13.33 10.84 -35.95
CA THR A 43 -12.34 11.22 -34.96
C THR A 43 -12.44 10.20 -33.84
N ARG A 44 -11.54 9.21 -33.85
CA ARG A 44 -11.17 8.51 -32.62
C ARG A 44 -10.62 9.60 -31.72
N VAL A 45 -11.49 10.14 -30.88
CA VAL A 45 -11.07 10.92 -29.72
C VAL A 45 -10.21 9.96 -28.90
N ALA A 46 -8.89 10.04 -29.09
CA ALA A 46 -7.97 9.50 -28.12
C ALA A 46 -8.36 10.14 -26.78
N PRO A 47 -8.59 9.37 -25.72
CA PRO A 47 -8.93 9.95 -24.44
C PRO A 47 -7.86 11.00 -24.10
N SER A 48 -8.31 12.24 -23.91
CA SER A 48 -7.43 13.32 -23.47
C SER A 48 -6.78 12.89 -22.15
N PRO A 49 -5.46 13.08 -21.95
CA PRO A 49 -4.69 12.55 -20.80
C PRO A 49 -5.13 13.07 -19.42
N GLU A 50 -6.25 13.79 -19.35
CA GLU A 50 -6.79 14.43 -18.15
C GLU A 50 -8.14 13.85 -17.70
N THR A 51 -8.74 12.89 -18.43
CA THR A 51 -10.06 12.36 -18.04
C THR A 51 -9.93 11.31 -16.93
N PRO A 52 -10.57 11.52 -15.75
CA PRO A 52 -10.51 10.54 -14.66
C PRO A 52 -11.14 9.20 -15.04
N ASN A 53 -10.53 8.09 -14.60
CA ASN A 53 -11.04 6.74 -14.77
C ASN A 53 -12.37 6.60 -14.00
N PRO A 54 -13.53 6.43 -14.67
CA PRO A 54 -14.84 6.45 -14.02
C PRO A 54 -15.01 5.29 -13.01
N LYS A 55 -14.38 4.15 -13.27
CA LYS A 55 -14.39 3.04 -12.32
C LYS A 55 -13.56 3.34 -11.09
N LEU A 56 -12.44 4.06 -11.19
CA LEU A 56 -11.68 4.43 -10.01
C LEU A 56 -12.39 5.52 -9.19
N VAL A 57 -13.06 6.47 -9.86
CA VAL A 57 -13.92 7.47 -9.21
C VAL A 57 -15.02 6.81 -8.36
N ALA A 58 -15.70 5.80 -8.90
CA ALA A 58 -16.72 5.06 -8.13
C ALA A 58 -16.12 4.29 -6.93
N ALA A 59 -14.89 3.78 -7.04
CA ALA A 59 -14.22 3.06 -5.95
C ALA A 59 -13.84 4.03 -4.83
N LEU A 60 -13.32 5.21 -5.21
CA LEU A 60 -13.04 6.31 -4.29
C LEU A 60 -14.30 6.80 -3.58
N LYS A 61 -15.46 6.84 -4.25
CA LYS A 61 -16.73 7.19 -3.59
C LYS A 61 -17.08 6.21 -2.47
N ILE A 62 -16.90 4.91 -2.71
CA ILE A 62 -17.15 3.87 -1.68
C ILE A 62 -16.12 3.97 -0.55
N ALA A 63 -14.82 4.12 -0.87
CA ALA A 63 -13.77 4.30 0.13
C ALA A 63 -14.00 5.55 0.99
N ARG A 64 -14.40 6.68 0.40
CA ARG A 64 -14.74 7.90 1.15
C ARG A 64 -15.98 7.73 2.02
N SER A 65 -16.98 6.96 1.58
CA SER A 65 -18.11 6.60 2.46
C SER A 65 -17.69 5.75 3.65
N SER A 66 -16.69 4.87 3.48
CA SER A 66 -16.10 4.10 4.58
C SER A 66 -15.31 5.00 5.53
N LEU A 67 -14.60 6.00 5.01
CA LEU A 67 -13.90 7.00 5.81
C LEU A 67 -14.88 7.85 6.63
N ALA A 68 -16.01 8.26 6.04
CA ALA A 68 -17.07 8.97 6.73
C ALA A 68 -17.69 8.13 7.86
N ALA A 69 -17.85 6.81 7.66
CA ALA A 69 -18.34 5.92 8.72
C ALA A 69 -17.37 5.88 9.92
N LEU A 70 -16.06 5.91 9.66
CA LEU A 70 -15.03 5.96 10.70
C LEU A 70 -15.03 7.27 11.51
N GLU A 71 -15.65 8.35 11.03
CA GLU A 71 -15.72 9.62 11.80
C GLU A 71 -16.51 9.46 13.11
N SER A 72 -17.44 8.50 13.16
CA SER A 72 -18.21 8.14 14.37
C SER A 72 -17.51 7.13 15.28
N VAL A 73 -16.31 6.67 14.92
CA VAL A 73 -15.54 5.71 15.70
C VAL A 73 -14.51 6.47 16.52
N GLU A 74 -14.73 6.55 17.83
CA GLU A 74 -13.84 7.23 18.78
C GLU A 74 -12.73 6.30 19.27
N ASP A 75 -13.08 5.03 19.43
CA ASP A 75 -12.17 3.96 19.83
C ASP A 75 -12.64 2.60 19.29
N TYR A 76 -11.77 1.60 19.34
CA TYR A 76 -12.15 0.22 19.10
C TYR A 76 -11.15 -0.78 19.65
N GLU A 77 -11.64 -2.00 19.80
CA GLU A 77 -10.83 -3.20 20.00
C GLU A 77 -10.92 -4.11 18.79
N ALA A 78 -9.84 -4.82 18.49
CA ALA A 78 -9.80 -5.80 17.41
C ALA A 78 -8.73 -6.85 17.64
N ILE A 79 -8.88 -8.00 16.96
CA ILE A 79 -7.77 -8.89 16.66
C ILE A 79 -7.14 -8.41 15.35
N PHE A 80 -5.95 -7.84 15.45
CA PHE A 80 -5.20 -7.33 14.30
C PHE A 80 -4.20 -8.37 13.80
N VAL A 81 -4.34 -8.76 12.53
CA VAL A 81 -3.39 -9.64 11.84
C VAL A 81 -2.70 -8.83 10.75
N LYS A 82 -1.37 -8.80 10.77
CA LYS A 82 -0.58 -8.21 9.69
C LYS A 82 0.41 -9.19 9.11
N ARG A 83 0.59 -9.11 7.79
CA ARG A 83 1.65 -9.80 7.05
C ARG A 83 2.40 -8.78 6.23
N GLU A 84 3.71 -8.68 6.41
CA GLU A 84 4.53 -7.67 5.76
C GLU A 84 5.79 -8.32 5.18
N LEU A 85 6.09 -8.01 3.92
CA LEU A 85 7.33 -8.41 3.27
C LEU A 85 8.45 -7.46 3.68
N LEU A 86 9.34 -7.94 4.55
CA LEU A 86 10.51 -7.23 5.05
C LEU A 86 11.77 -7.86 4.41
N GLY A 87 12.39 -7.12 3.50
CA GLY A 87 13.45 -7.66 2.64
C GLY A 87 12.94 -8.82 1.79
N LYS A 88 13.34 -10.05 2.12
CA LYS A 88 12.91 -11.29 1.44
C LYS A 88 11.97 -12.15 2.28
N LYS A 89 11.65 -11.73 3.50
CA LYS A 89 10.88 -12.52 4.48
C LYS A 89 9.48 -11.94 4.63
N LEU A 90 8.46 -12.77 4.50
CA LEU A 90 7.10 -12.41 4.89
C LEU A 90 6.95 -12.66 6.39
N VAL A 91 6.86 -11.58 7.16
CA VAL A 91 6.66 -11.61 8.61
C VAL A 91 5.17 -11.53 8.91
N THR A 92 4.67 -12.42 9.76
CA THR A 92 3.26 -12.45 10.18
C THR A 92 3.18 -12.19 11.68
N GLN A 93 2.31 -11.27 12.08
CA GLN A 93 2.05 -10.95 13.48
C GLN A 93 0.54 -10.91 13.72
N LYS A 94 0.12 -11.47 14.85
CA LYS A 94 -1.26 -11.44 15.33
C LYS A 94 -1.25 -10.82 16.71
N MET A 95 -2.07 -9.79 16.91
CA MET A 95 -2.11 -8.97 18.12
C MET A 95 -3.56 -8.73 18.52
N PHE A 96 -3.80 -8.64 19.83
CA PHE A 96 -4.95 -7.90 20.33
C PHE A 96 -4.61 -6.41 20.29
N LEU A 97 -5.55 -5.60 19.80
CA LEU A 97 -5.39 -4.17 19.58
C LEU A 97 -6.48 -3.41 20.34
N LYS A 98 -6.08 -2.40 21.08
CA LYS A 98 -6.91 -1.28 21.53
C LYS A 98 -6.44 -0.02 20.83
N LEU A 99 -7.34 0.73 20.22
CA LEU A 99 -7.03 2.00 19.58
C LEU A 99 -8.06 3.05 19.93
N ARG A 100 -7.60 4.23 20.34
CA ARG A 100 -8.43 5.43 20.54
C ARG A 100 -7.93 6.53 19.62
N GLU A 101 -8.84 7.20 18.91
CA GLU A 101 -8.49 8.21 17.91
C GLU A 101 -8.04 9.54 18.55
N LYS A 102 -8.55 9.91 19.73
CA LYS A 102 -8.24 11.19 20.41
C LYS A 102 -8.08 11.06 21.95
N PRO A 103 -6.92 11.46 22.51
CA PRO A 103 -5.65 11.57 21.81
C PRO A 103 -5.32 10.23 21.14
N PHE A 104 -4.62 10.26 20.01
CA PHE A 104 -4.29 9.03 19.29
C PHE A 104 -3.47 8.11 20.19
N SER A 105 -4.07 6.99 20.58
CA SER A 105 -3.53 6.07 21.59
C SER A 105 -3.66 4.64 21.07
N VAL A 106 -2.59 3.87 21.21
CA VAL A 106 -2.50 2.49 20.75
C VAL A 106 -1.94 1.64 21.87
N TYR A 107 -2.66 0.57 22.21
CA TYR A 107 -2.13 -0.55 22.96
C TYR A 107 -2.22 -1.80 22.11
N VAL A 108 -1.12 -2.53 22.01
CA VAL A 108 -1.10 -3.86 21.38
C VAL A 108 -0.50 -4.88 22.32
N ARG A 109 -1.12 -6.05 22.35
CA ARG A 109 -0.55 -7.24 22.98
C ARG A 109 -0.38 -8.33 21.94
N PHE A 110 0.84 -8.80 21.79
CA PHE A 110 1.19 -9.81 20.81
C PHE A 110 0.59 -11.16 21.23
N LEU A 111 -0.14 -11.77 20.31
CA LEU A 111 -0.64 -13.14 20.45
C LEU A 111 0.34 -14.12 19.82
N ARG A 112 0.97 -13.76 18.68
CA ARG A 112 2.10 -14.46 18.04
C ARG A 112 2.89 -13.48 17.15
N PRO A 113 4.21 -13.71 16.93
CA PRO A 113 5.04 -14.76 17.53
C PRO A 113 5.57 -14.40 18.94
N HIS A 114 5.51 -13.13 19.34
CA HIS A 114 6.03 -12.64 20.62
C HIS A 114 4.94 -12.66 21.69
N THR A 115 4.34 -13.83 21.95
CA THR A 115 3.19 -13.96 22.86
C THR A 115 3.42 -13.26 24.19
N GLY A 116 2.54 -12.33 24.55
CA GLY A 116 2.59 -11.58 25.80
C GLY A 116 3.40 -10.29 25.73
N ARG A 117 4.16 -10.01 24.66
CA ARG A 117 4.78 -8.68 24.49
C ARG A 117 3.69 -7.62 24.40
N GLU A 118 3.88 -6.51 25.10
CA GLU A 118 2.95 -5.39 25.12
C GLU A 118 3.63 -4.11 24.68
N VAL A 119 2.88 -3.26 23.97
CA VAL A 119 3.35 -1.96 23.52
C VAL A 119 2.25 -0.92 23.69
N ILE A 120 2.61 0.20 24.31
CA ILE A 120 1.75 1.38 24.45
C ILE A 120 2.38 2.55 23.68
N TYR A 121 1.56 3.26 22.93
CA TYR A 121 1.88 4.56 22.37
C TYR A 121 0.73 5.53 22.63
N VAL A 122 1.05 6.73 23.10
CA VAL A 122 0.07 7.81 23.28
C VAL A 122 0.66 9.09 22.71
N GLU A 123 0.00 9.64 21.70
CA GLU A 123 0.37 10.90 21.06
C GLU A 123 0.48 12.01 22.11
N GLY A 124 1.57 12.78 22.07
CA GLY A 124 1.84 13.85 23.04
C GLY A 124 2.29 13.41 24.44
N LYS A 125 2.34 12.10 24.75
CA LYS A 125 2.90 11.60 26.02
C LYS A 125 4.26 10.91 25.79
N ASN A 126 4.91 10.52 26.88
CA ASN A 126 6.16 9.73 26.87
C ASN A 126 7.28 10.33 26.00
N GLY A 127 7.34 11.66 25.86
CA GLY A 127 8.30 12.33 24.97
C GLY A 127 8.24 11.81 23.52
N GLY A 128 7.06 11.40 23.04
CA GLY A 128 6.87 10.83 21.71
C GLY A 128 7.31 9.38 21.53
N HIS A 129 7.77 8.72 22.60
CA HIS A 129 8.22 7.33 22.55
C HIS A 129 7.06 6.36 22.77
N LEU A 130 7.17 5.17 22.17
CA LEU A 130 6.40 4.01 22.62
C LEU A 130 7.07 3.38 23.84
N LEU A 131 6.26 2.78 24.70
CA LEU A 131 6.68 1.96 25.83
C LEU A 131 6.47 0.51 25.45
N ALA A 132 7.50 -0.32 25.54
CA ALA A 132 7.42 -1.73 25.23
C ALA A 132 7.85 -2.56 26.44
N HIS A 133 7.08 -3.61 26.74
CA HIS A 133 7.45 -4.62 27.71
C HIS A 133 7.47 -5.97 26.99
N GLY A 134 8.60 -6.68 27.09
CA GLY A 134 8.79 -7.98 26.45
C GLY A 134 8.63 -9.14 27.43
N THR A 135 8.58 -10.36 26.91
CA THR A 135 8.44 -11.57 27.73
C THR A 135 9.74 -12.38 27.78
N GLY A 136 9.88 -13.26 28.77
CA GLY A 136 11.07 -14.12 28.89
C GLY A 136 12.31 -13.31 29.22
N LEU A 137 13.39 -13.48 28.46
CA LEU A 137 14.63 -12.72 28.69
C LEU A 137 14.43 -11.20 28.50
N GLU A 138 13.47 -10.78 27.67
CA GLU A 138 13.16 -9.36 27.47
C GLU A 138 12.52 -8.73 28.72
N ALA A 139 11.83 -9.51 29.56
CA ALA A 139 11.20 -9.01 30.78
C ALA A 139 12.24 -8.50 31.79
N LEU A 140 13.47 -9.02 31.75
CA LEU A 140 14.57 -8.56 32.61
C LEU A 140 15.01 -7.12 32.33
N ALA A 141 14.72 -6.61 31.12
CA ALA A 141 14.99 -5.21 30.78
C ALA A 141 13.91 -4.25 31.32
N GLY A 142 12.80 -4.80 31.84
CA GLY A 142 11.61 -4.05 32.22
C GLY A 142 10.99 -3.30 31.03
N THR A 143 10.22 -2.26 31.35
CA THR A 143 9.64 -1.38 30.35
C THR A 143 10.70 -0.52 29.69
N VAL A 144 10.86 -0.65 28.36
CA VAL A 144 11.79 0.14 27.55
C VAL A 144 11.09 1.23 26.76
N ARG A 145 11.78 2.36 26.56
CA ARG A 145 11.31 3.50 25.78
C ARG A 145 11.95 3.47 24.40
N ILE A 146 11.15 3.45 23.34
CA ILE A 146 11.63 3.31 21.97
C ILE A 146 11.03 4.40 21.09
N HIS A 147 11.84 5.06 20.27
CA HIS A 147 11.32 6.03 19.30
C HIS A 147 10.53 5.29 18.19
N PRO A 148 9.30 5.70 17.82
CA PRO A 148 8.45 4.94 16.90
C PRO A 148 9.03 4.67 15.51
N THR A 149 9.93 5.53 15.04
CA THR A 149 10.62 5.41 13.74
C THR A 149 12.05 4.87 13.84
N SER A 150 12.49 4.47 15.05
CA SER A 150 13.82 3.89 15.24
C SER A 150 13.95 2.54 14.51
N ARG A 151 15.19 2.13 14.23
CA ARG A 151 15.49 0.83 13.63
C ARG A 151 14.91 -0.32 14.45
N ASP A 152 14.90 -0.22 15.77
CA ASP A 152 14.41 -1.28 16.65
C ASP A 152 12.87 -1.37 16.61
N ALA A 153 12.16 -0.23 16.62
CA ALA A 153 10.72 -0.21 16.41
C ALA A 153 10.30 -0.75 15.04
N LEU A 154 11.10 -0.48 14.00
CA LEU A 154 10.82 -0.88 12.62
C LEU A 154 11.40 -2.24 12.20
N LYS A 155 12.11 -2.93 13.09
CA LYS A 155 12.82 -4.19 12.77
C LYS A 155 11.91 -5.24 12.13
N ASP A 156 10.70 -5.39 12.69
CA ASP A 156 9.67 -6.33 12.23
C ASP A 156 8.39 -5.60 11.75
N ASN A 157 8.52 -4.34 11.33
CA ASN A 157 7.41 -3.50 10.91
C ASN A 157 7.74 -2.68 9.65
N ARG A 158 6.79 -2.59 8.73
CA ARG A 158 6.93 -1.72 7.55
C ARG A 158 6.61 -0.25 7.84
N TYR A 159 5.79 -0.01 8.86
CA TYR A 159 5.34 1.32 9.29
C TYR A 159 5.45 1.47 10.81
N PRO A 160 5.65 2.70 11.32
CA PRO A 160 5.67 2.96 12.75
C PRO A 160 4.27 2.75 13.36
N ILE A 161 4.22 2.49 14.68
CA ILE A 161 2.95 2.33 15.42
C ILE A 161 2.03 3.57 15.29
N THR A 162 2.60 4.74 15.03
CA THR A 162 1.87 6.00 14.79
C THR A 162 1.02 6.00 13.51
N MET A 163 1.20 4.99 12.64
CA MET A 163 0.42 4.78 11.42
C MET A 163 -0.63 3.67 11.54
N LEU A 164 -0.72 3.01 12.70
CA LEU A 164 -1.66 1.91 12.91
C LEU A 164 -3.11 2.42 12.94
N GLY A 165 -4.03 1.66 12.35
CA GLY A 165 -5.47 1.86 12.49
C GLY A 165 -6.22 2.00 11.17
N MET A 166 -7.52 1.66 11.21
CA MET A 166 -8.41 1.66 10.03
C MET A 166 -8.44 3.02 9.32
N THR A 167 -8.54 4.11 10.07
CA THR A 167 -8.57 5.49 9.53
C THR A 167 -7.29 5.83 8.75
N LYS A 168 -6.13 5.57 9.35
CA LYS A 168 -4.83 5.88 8.73
C LYS A 168 -4.57 4.98 7.51
N MET A 169 -4.90 3.70 7.61
CA MET A 169 -4.83 2.74 6.50
C MET A 169 -5.69 3.22 5.32
N LEU A 170 -6.98 3.51 5.56
CA LEU A 170 -7.91 3.89 4.50
C LEU A 170 -7.51 5.21 3.84
N ARG A 171 -7.04 6.20 4.61
CA ARG A 171 -6.49 7.45 4.05
C ARG A 171 -5.34 7.19 3.08
N LYS A 172 -4.43 6.25 3.39
CA LYS A 172 -3.34 5.89 2.46
C LYS A 172 -3.81 5.23 1.17
N ILE A 173 -4.88 4.45 1.23
CA ILE A 173 -5.48 3.85 0.02
C ILE A 173 -6.20 4.91 -0.81
N ILE A 174 -6.94 5.83 -0.18
CA ILE A 174 -7.58 6.96 -0.87
C ILE A 174 -6.51 7.85 -1.53
N GLU A 175 -5.48 8.26 -0.80
CA GLU A 175 -4.36 9.05 -1.34
C GLU A 175 -3.68 8.35 -2.52
N GLN A 176 -3.55 7.01 -2.47
CA GLN A 176 -3.02 6.22 -3.57
C GLN A 176 -3.92 6.30 -4.79
N TRP A 177 -5.21 5.97 -4.66
CA TRP A 177 -6.15 5.97 -5.78
C TRP A 177 -6.40 7.37 -6.35
N GLU A 178 -6.30 8.42 -5.55
CA GLU A 178 -6.37 9.81 -6.03
C GLU A 178 -5.21 10.14 -6.99
N ARG A 179 -4.00 9.65 -6.71
CA ARG A 179 -2.85 9.81 -7.62
C ARG A 179 -2.97 8.99 -8.91
N GLU A 180 -3.79 7.94 -8.89
CA GLU A 180 -4.02 7.02 -10.01
C GLU A 180 -5.25 7.42 -10.85
N LEU A 181 -5.93 8.54 -10.53
CA LEU A 181 -7.20 8.92 -11.17
C LEU A 181 -7.14 9.04 -12.70
N THR A 182 -6.04 9.56 -13.24
CA THR A 182 -5.82 9.73 -14.69
C THR A 182 -4.97 8.61 -15.29
N ASP A 183 -4.62 7.58 -14.50
CA ASP A 183 -3.91 6.41 -15.00
C ASP A 183 -4.85 5.55 -15.86
N HIS A 184 -4.51 5.37 -17.14
CA HIS A 184 -5.28 4.54 -18.06
C HIS A 184 -4.87 3.05 -18.00
N ASP A 185 -3.78 2.72 -17.29
CA ASP A 185 -3.31 1.35 -17.08
C ASP A 185 -3.92 0.67 -15.85
N VAL A 186 -4.73 1.39 -15.06
CA VAL A 186 -5.46 0.83 -13.90
C VAL A 186 -6.77 0.17 -14.32
N ASP A 187 -6.86 -1.15 -14.10
CA ASP A 187 -8.13 -1.89 -14.12
C ASP A 187 -8.74 -1.91 -12.72
N VAL A 188 -10.07 -1.74 -12.65
CA VAL A 188 -10.81 -1.70 -11.39
C VAL A 188 -11.92 -2.74 -11.41
N LYS A 189 -11.94 -3.59 -10.39
CA LYS A 189 -12.94 -4.63 -10.18
C LYS A 189 -13.70 -4.44 -8.88
N TYR A 190 -14.96 -4.80 -8.93
CA TYR A 190 -15.91 -4.69 -7.83
C TYR A 190 -16.47 -6.05 -7.51
N PHE A 191 -16.36 -6.45 -6.25
CA PHE A 191 -16.94 -7.68 -5.75
C PHE A 191 -17.92 -7.31 -4.63
N PRO A 192 -19.21 -7.07 -4.95
CA PRO A 192 -20.18 -6.55 -3.99
C PRO A 192 -20.64 -7.58 -2.96
N ASN A 193 -20.41 -8.87 -3.20
CA ASN A 193 -20.89 -9.99 -2.38
C ASN A 193 -19.74 -10.90 -1.93
N ALA A 194 -18.60 -10.31 -1.59
CA ALA A 194 -17.48 -11.04 -1.03
C ALA A 194 -17.71 -11.38 0.44
N LYS A 195 -16.90 -12.30 0.97
CA LYS A 195 -16.88 -12.65 2.39
C LYS A 195 -15.44 -12.70 2.90
N LEU A 196 -15.22 -12.21 4.12
CA LEU A 196 -14.00 -12.42 4.89
C LEU A 196 -14.35 -13.21 6.14
N GLY A 197 -14.13 -14.52 6.10
CA GLY A 197 -14.72 -15.43 7.09
C GLY A 197 -16.24 -15.41 7.01
N SER A 198 -16.91 -15.09 8.11
CA SER A 198 -18.38 -14.92 8.18
C SER A 198 -18.85 -13.50 7.85
N VAL A 199 -17.95 -12.52 7.72
CA VAL A 199 -18.32 -11.11 7.51
C VAL A 199 -18.55 -10.84 6.03
N GLU A 200 -19.73 -10.31 5.69
CA GLU A 200 -20.02 -9.84 4.32
C GLU A 200 -19.29 -8.54 4.03
N CYS A 201 -18.65 -8.46 2.87
CA CYS A 201 -17.90 -7.28 2.47
C CYS A 201 -18.01 -6.97 0.98
N ILE A 202 -17.75 -5.71 0.67
CA ILE A 202 -17.43 -5.23 -0.68
C ILE A 202 -15.92 -5.29 -0.83
N VAL A 203 -15.43 -5.84 -1.93
CA VAL A 203 -14.02 -5.74 -2.31
C VAL A 203 -13.86 -4.85 -3.52
N LEU A 204 -13.00 -3.84 -3.35
CA LEU A 204 -12.52 -2.97 -4.41
C LEU A 204 -11.10 -3.41 -4.75
N GLU A 205 -10.86 -3.78 -6.01
CA GLU A 205 -9.55 -4.22 -6.47
C GLU A 205 -9.06 -3.33 -7.61
N THR A 206 -7.90 -2.71 -7.45
CA THR A 206 -7.16 -2.08 -8.55
C THR A 206 -6.02 -2.99 -9.00
N THR A 207 -5.78 -3.08 -10.30
CA THR A 207 -4.62 -3.78 -10.87
C THR A 207 -3.96 -2.94 -11.95
N HIS A 208 -2.64 -2.78 -11.89
CA HIS A 208 -1.85 -2.02 -12.87
C HIS A 208 -1.04 -2.97 -13.76
N LYS A 209 -0.95 -2.66 -15.05
CA LYS A 209 -0.14 -3.47 -15.99
C LYS A 209 1.35 -3.22 -15.86
N GLN A 210 1.73 -1.97 -15.58
CA GLN A 210 3.12 -1.53 -15.53
C GLN A 210 3.39 -0.77 -14.23
N SER A 211 4.63 -0.84 -13.74
CA SER A 211 5.05 -0.08 -12.57
C SER A 211 5.56 1.29 -13.00
N HIS A 212 5.15 2.33 -12.29
CA HIS A 212 5.64 3.70 -12.44
C HIS A 212 5.46 4.45 -11.11
N PRO A 213 5.99 5.68 -10.95
CA PRO A 213 5.88 6.41 -9.68
C PRO A 213 4.44 6.62 -9.18
N GLY A 214 3.46 6.67 -10.09
CA GLY A 214 2.03 6.73 -9.76
C GLY A 214 1.43 5.39 -9.31
N ALA A 215 1.97 4.26 -9.79
CA ALA A 215 1.51 2.90 -9.48
C ALA A 215 2.63 2.06 -8.84
N ARG A 216 2.72 2.14 -7.51
CA ARG A 216 3.72 1.39 -6.72
C ARG A 216 3.39 -0.09 -6.59
N PHE A 217 2.11 -0.43 -6.58
CA PHE A 217 1.62 -1.79 -6.39
C PHE A 217 1.00 -2.31 -7.68
N TYR A 218 1.24 -3.58 -7.97
CA TYR A 218 0.56 -4.25 -9.08
C TYR A 218 -0.91 -4.45 -8.79
N ARG A 219 -1.25 -4.72 -7.52
CA ARG A 219 -2.62 -4.92 -7.09
C ARG A 219 -2.84 -4.37 -5.69
N THR A 220 -3.94 -3.65 -5.51
CA THR A 220 -4.46 -3.24 -4.20
C THR A 220 -5.87 -3.80 -4.06
N ARG A 221 -6.18 -4.46 -2.95
CA ARG A 221 -7.52 -4.93 -2.61
C ARG A 221 -7.94 -4.31 -1.29
N LEU A 222 -9.03 -3.56 -1.28
CA LEU A 222 -9.64 -2.98 -0.09
C LEU A 222 -10.97 -3.69 0.19
N PHE A 223 -11.10 -4.21 1.41
CA PHE A 223 -12.28 -4.92 1.89
C PHE A 223 -13.01 -4.02 2.88
N ILE A 224 -14.27 -3.73 2.58
CA ILE A 224 -15.14 -2.89 3.41
C ILE A 224 -16.31 -3.76 3.83
N GLU A 225 -16.50 -3.99 5.12
CA GLU A 225 -17.67 -4.74 5.59
C GLU A 225 -18.96 -3.95 5.34
N LYS A 226 -20.07 -4.65 5.06
CA LYS A 226 -21.26 -4.01 4.51
C LYS A 226 -22.09 -3.24 5.54
N GLU A 227 -22.17 -3.71 6.77
CA GLU A 227 -23.13 -3.25 7.77
C GLU A 227 -22.72 -1.89 8.34
N ARG A 228 -21.49 -1.80 8.88
CA ARG A 228 -20.96 -0.58 9.50
C ARG A 228 -20.01 0.19 8.57
N LYS A 229 -19.77 -0.31 7.35
CA LYS A 229 -18.90 0.26 6.32
C LYS A 229 -17.44 0.42 6.76
N LEU A 230 -16.94 -0.44 7.65
CA LEU A 230 -15.57 -0.38 8.15
C LEU A 230 -14.57 -1.04 7.18
N PRO A 231 -13.38 -0.45 6.97
CA PRO A 231 -12.34 -1.04 6.12
C PRO A 231 -11.59 -2.11 6.92
N ILE A 232 -12.05 -3.35 6.83
CA ILE A 232 -11.57 -4.46 7.67
C ILE A 232 -10.33 -5.17 7.12
N ARG A 233 -9.99 -4.98 5.83
CA ARG A 233 -8.76 -5.56 5.28
C ARG A 233 -8.22 -4.77 4.09
N VAL A 234 -6.90 -4.70 4.00
CA VAL A 234 -6.20 -4.32 2.77
C VAL A 234 -5.17 -5.38 2.40
N GLU A 235 -4.98 -5.61 1.11
CA GLU A 235 -3.89 -6.39 0.56
C GLU A 235 -3.20 -5.57 -0.54
N GLN A 236 -1.88 -5.50 -0.52
CA GLN A 236 -1.09 -4.89 -1.58
C GLN A 236 -0.02 -5.85 -2.09
N TYR A 237 0.06 -5.97 -3.41
CA TYR A 237 0.96 -6.90 -4.09
C TYR A 237 1.94 -6.15 -5.01
N ALA A 238 3.18 -6.58 -5.02
CA ALA A 238 4.22 -6.07 -5.91
C ALA A 238 4.04 -6.61 -7.33
N PHE A 239 4.61 -5.88 -8.29
CA PHE A 239 4.72 -6.31 -9.68
C PHE A 239 5.48 -7.63 -9.79
N PRO A 240 4.97 -8.57 -10.60
CA PRO A 240 5.67 -9.83 -10.85
C PRO A 240 7.01 -9.54 -11.55
N ARG A 241 8.08 -10.24 -11.15
CA ARG A 241 9.42 -10.04 -11.74
C ARG A 241 9.52 -10.61 -13.16
N ARG A 242 8.62 -11.51 -13.53
CA ARG A 242 8.52 -12.15 -14.85
C ARG A 242 7.07 -12.23 -15.27
N ALA A 243 6.82 -12.18 -16.58
CA ALA A 243 5.50 -12.41 -17.14
C ALA A 243 4.92 -13.74 -16.62
N ARG A 244 3.62 -13.75 -16.29
CA ARG A 244 2.87 -14.92 -15.77
C ARG A 244 3.27 -15.41 -14.38
N GLN A 245 4.21 -14.76 -13.67
CA GLN A 245 4.45 -15.06 -12.26
C GLN A 245 3.31 -14.53 -11.39
N ARG A 246 2.95 -15.25 -10.31
CA ARG A 246 2.00 -14.73 -9.32
C ARG A 246 2.58 -13.47 -8.66
N PRO A 247 1.78 -12.40 -8.47
CA PRO A 247 2.25 -11.20 -7.80
C PRO A 247 2.58 -11.51 -6.34
N VAL A 248 3.58 -10.83 -5.80
CA VAL A 248 4.11 -11.10 -4.46
C VAL A 248 3.39 -10.22 -3.45
N LEU A 249 2.84 -10.81 -2.38
CA LEU A 249 2.24 -10.04 -1.30
C LEU A 249 3.31 -9.18 -0.63
N VAL A 250 3.04 -7.88 -0.52
CA VAL A 250 3.91 -6.90 0.12
C VAL A 250 3.41 -6.56 1.52
N GLU A 251 2.12 -6.31 1.63
CA GLU A 251 1.48 -6.01 2.89
C GLU A 251 0.03 -6.46 2.89
N GLU A 252 -0.41 -6.97 4.03
CA GLU A 252 -1.78 -7.36 4.33
C GLU A 252 -2.08 -6.93 5.76
N TYR A 253 -3.15 -6.16 5.94
CA TYR A 253 -3.63 -5.73 7.25
C TYR A 253 -5.07 -6.17 7.38
N THR A 254 -5.40 -6.93 8.43
CA THR A 254 -6.75 -7.46 8.65
C THR A 254 -7.19 -7.20 10.09
N TYR A 255 -8.34 -6.55 10.23
CA TYR A 255 -9.03 -6.28 11.49
C TYR A 255 -10.16 -7.30 11.64
N LEU A 256 -10.02 -8.19 12.63
CA LEU A 256 -11.02 -9.21 12.97
C LEU A 256 -11.70 -8.82 14.28
N GLU A 257 -12.95 -9.27 14.46
CA GLU A 257 -13.69 -9.12 15.72
C GLU A 257 -13.78 -7.66 16.20
N VAL A 258 -13.95 -6.72 15.25
CA VAL A 258 -13.93 -5.28 15.54
C VAL A 258 -15.13 -4.87 16.38
N ARG A 259 -14.87 -4.34 17.58
CA ARG A 259 -15.85 -3.69 18.46
C ARG A 259 -15.51 -2.21 18.59
N THR A 260 -16.40 -1.34 18.11
CA THR A 260 -16.21 0.13 18.10
C THR A 260 -16.87 0.77 19.30
N ASN A 261 -16.34 1.92 19.74
CA ASN A 261 -16.90 2.77 20.79
C ASN A 261 -17.13 1.99 22.09
N VAL A 262 -16.11 1.24 22.52
CA VAL A 262 -16.11 0.45 23.76
C VAL A 262 -15.80 1.32 24.99
N GLY A 263 -15.47 2.61 24.81
CA GLY A 263 -15.26 3.56 25.90
C GLY A 263 -13.87 3.48 26.50
N LEU A 264 -12.84 3.41 25.65
CA LEU A 264 -11.44 3.34 26.11
C LEU A 264 -11.03 4.64 26.81
N THR A 265 -10.42 4.48 27.98
CA THR A 265 -10.01 5.58 28.85
C THR A 265 -8.49 5.75 28.87
N ASP A 266 -7.98 6.77 29.55
CA ASP A 266 -6.52 6.94 29.74
C ASP A 266 -5.89 5.74 30.45
N HIS A 267 -6.61 5.11 31.38
CA HIS A 267 -6.17 3.91 32.09
C HIS A 267 -5.89 2.72 31.14
N ASP A 268 -6.56 2.65 29.98
CA ASP A 268 -6.30 1.61 28.98
C ASP A 268 -4.94 1.76 28.27
N PHE A 269 -4.28 2.90 28.44
CA PHE A 269 -3.00 3.22 27.81
C PHE A 269 -1.93 3.62 28.84
N GLU A 270 -2.02 3.06 30.04
CA GLU A 270 -1.04 3.23 31.12
C GLU A 270 -0.33 1.92 31.43
N THR A 271 0.98 2.00 31.72
CA THR A 271 1.77 0.84 32.14
C THR A 271 1.43 0.36 33.54
N SER A 272 0.77 1.19 34.35
CA SER A 272 0.29 0.83 35.69
C SER A 272 -1.04 0.07 35.69
N ASN A 273 -1.66 -0.13 34.52
CA ASN A 273 -2.91 -0.87 34.43
C ASN A 273 -2.70 -2.32 34.88
N PRO A 274 -3.37 -2.81 35.94
CA PRO A 274 -3.11 -4.12 36.52
C PRO A 274 -3.54 -5.29 35.62
N ALA A 275 -4.22 -5.02 34.51
CA ALA A 275 -4.53 -6.04 33.49
C ALA A 275 -3.37 -6.29 32.51
N TYR A 276 -2.28 -5.50 32.59
CA TYR A 276 -1.11 -5.61 31.72
C TYR A 276 0.12 -6.08 32.52
N ASP A 277 1.12 -6.60 31.83
CA ASP A 277 2.32 -7.23 32.38
C ASP A 277 3.55 -6.27 32.35
N PHE A 278 3.34 -4.95 32.31
CA PHE A 278 4.40 -3.93 32.18
C PHE A 278 5.37 -3.81 33.37
#